data_AF-A0A0F9WRZ6-F1
#
_entry.id   AF-A0A0F9WRZ6-F1
#
_cell.length_a   1.000
_cell.length_b   1.000
_cell.length_c   1.000
_cell.angle_alpha   90.00
_cell.angle_beta   90.00
_cell.angle_gamma   90.00
#
_symmetry.space_group_name_H-M   'P 1'
#
loop_
_entity.id
_entity.type
_entity.pdbx_description
1 polymer ?
#
loop_
_entity_poly.entity_id
_entity_poly.type
_entity_poly.pdbx_seq_one_letter_code
_entity_poly.pdbx_strand_id
1 'polypeptide(L)'
;MQTQEEKKVLDKKFDVLNVINKTYADSSEYDLNDTLIYLSKVISQTKNKNKELVKSNFSKFVECRIVLEEILQDIKKKGFDKDFSSDIFKNIKYVKNNFNPIKCIDNYSRNQKLIIINKYKTLFNIKSLLSGSFDKQERFVEIYKEAKLQYKEVENSKFMQNIWNSIKDITIQFLEKLYAQITDEKNNYMEVLYIFNLYFQVAEIKTDRKIMNTLLVNFKEKCLDMPFTNKGIYLKEINYFFLKTIIHLDKDLQKNCIIYLFQKIKLVFSESNFEFIDIWIFKYTNLLPDDLELEVKDVYYVNLKSLKKDIIDNFIDKNQLYDSYIKIRKILYKNEMYLVNHKVLNIIKTDSENITLEKSEDIEKYFLELNRFDKFLQSETDDFDDIKRQILNNILRKKISVFKNFLTSTQSKSKKLMEIIRIIDKLPDYYEIIFKGVIPVLENDKVILFFVNKILNIEGPSLNNQQTSELENLMPQFGFILHNSTI
;
A
#
# COMPACT_ATOMS: atom_id res chain seq x y z
N MET A 1 -32.24 -82.49 -58.25
CA MET A 1 -32.75 -81.90 -59.51
C MET A 1 -34.22 -81.56 -59.31
N GLN A 2 -34.55 -80.26 -59.45
CA GLN A 2 -35.82 -79.61 -59.88
C GLN A 2 -37.18 -80.20 -59.40
N THR A 3 -38.16 -79.43 -58.88
CA THR A 3 -38.36 -77.98 -58.73
C THR A 3 -39.47 -77.72 -57.69
N GLN A 4 -39.38 -76.57 -57.02
CA GLN A 4 -40.41 -75.97 -56.14
C GLN A 4 -41.60 -75.44 -56.96
N GLU A 5 -42.84 -75.68 -56.53
CA GLU A 5 -44.03 -74.82 -56.73
C GLU A 5 -45.07 -75.23 -55.66
N GLU A 6 -45.88 -74.40 -55.00
CA GLU A 6 -46.06 -72.96 -54.90
C GLU A 6 -46.94 -72.73 -53.63
N LYS A 7 -46.42 -72.05 -52.60
CA LYS A 7 -47.27 -71.37 -51.59
C LYS A 7 -47.43 -69.93 -52.05
N LYS A 8 -48.45 -69.67 -52.86
CA LYS A 8 -48.76 -68.30 -53.34
C LYS A 8 -49.53 -67.51 -52.29
N VAL A 9 -48.89 -66.42 -51.90
CA VAL A 9 -49.36 -65.25 -51.16
C VAL A 9 -50.70 -64.75 -51.73
N LEU A 10 -51.77 -64.85 -50.93
CA LEU A 10 -52.99 -64.06 -51.04
C LEU A 10 -52.66 -62.63 -50.56
N ASP A 11 -52.20 -61.73 -51.45
CA ASP A 11 -52.49 -60.28 -51.37
C ASP A 11 -51.83 -59.45 -52.49
N LYS A 12 -52.06 -59.81 -53.76
CA LYS A 12 -51.75 -58.92 -54.88
C LYS A 12 -52.90 -58.91 -55.85
N LYS A 13 -53.44 -57.70 -56.13
CA LYS A 13 -54.34 -57.44 -57.26
C LYS A 13 -53.80 -58.21 -58.46
N PHE A 14 -54.66 -59.03 -59.08
CA PHE A 14 -54.28 -59.85 -60.23
C PHE A 14 -53.79 -58.93 -61.37
N ASP A 15 -52.48 -58.92 -61.58
CA ASP A 15 -51.84 -58.13 -62.63
C ASP A 15 -51.87 -58.94 -63.93
N VAL A 16 -52.96 -58.73 -64.68
CA VAL A 16 -53.29 -59.44 -65.92
C VAL A 16 -52.11 -59.39 -66.91
N LEU A 17 -51.48 -58.22 -67.05
CA LEU A 17 -50.38 -58.00 -68.00
C LEU A 17 -49.14 -58.81 -67.62
N ASN A 18 -48.83 -58.90 -66.33
CA ASN A 18 -47.64 -59.60 -65.87
C ASN A 18 -47.77 -61.12 -66.00
N VAL A 19 -48.98 -61.67 -65.84
CA VAL A 19 -49.24 -63.10 -66.07
C VAL A 19 -49.19 -63.43 -67.56
N ILE A 20 -49.85 -62.63 -68.40
CA ILE A 20 -49.85 -62.86 -69.86
C ILE A 20 -48.42 -62.79 -70.41
N ASN A 21 -47.67 -61.76 -70.02
CA ASN A 21 -46.30 -61.56 -70.49
C ASN A 21 -45.32 -62.62 -69.98
N LYS A 22 -45.58 -63.27 -68.84
CA LYS A 22 -44.73 -64.37 -68.35
C LYS A 22 -45.02 -65.71 -69.02
N THR A 23 -46.30 -66.00 -69.26
CA THR A 23 -46.72 -67.33 -69.72
C THR A 23 -46.62 -67.46 -71.25
N TYR A 24 -46.77 -66.35 -71.99
CA TYR A 24 -46.87 -66.36 -73.45
C TYR A 24 -45.88 -65.42 -74.15
N ALA A 25 -44.79 -65.01 -73.47
CA ALA A 25 -43.78 -64.09 -74.03
C ALA A 25 -43.17 -64.58 -75.36
N ASP A 26 -42.95 -65.90 -75.48
CA ASP A 26 -42.29 -66.52 -76.64
C ASP A 26 -43.28 -67.30 -77.54
N SER A 27 -44.58 -67.13 -77.33
CA SER A 27 -45.64 -67.85 -78.07
C SER A 27 -45.94 -67.20 -79.42
N SER A 28 -46.23 -68.02 -80.43
CA SER A 28 -46.64 -67.53 -81.75
C SER A 28 -48.10 -67.03 -81.77
N GLU A 29 -48.49 -66.27 -82.79
CA GLU A 29 -49.89 -65.80 -82.96
C GLU A 29 -50.89 -66.98 -83.03
N TYR A 30 -50.44 -68.12 -83.55
CA TYR A 30 -51.23 -69.34 -83.59
C TYR A 30 -51.47 -69.91 -82.18
N ASP A 31 -50.42 -69.98 -81.35
CA ASP A 31 -50.50 -70.44 -79.96
C ASP A 31 -51.41 -69.54 -79.10
N LEU A 32 -51.37 -68.23 -79.35
CA LEU A 32 -52.23 -67.26 -78.68
C LEU A 32 -53.71 -67.43 -79.07
N ASN A 33 -54.00 -67.70 -80.35
CA ASN A 33 -55.37 -67.95 -80.81
C ASN A 33 -55.94 -69.26 -80.26
N ASP A 34 -55.16 -70.34 -80.24
CA ASP A 34 -55.56 -71.60 -79.61
C ASP A 34 -55.77 -71.44 -78.10
N THR A 35 -54.90 -70.68 -77.44
CA THR A 35 -55.05 -70.31 -76.02
C THR A 35 -56.30 -69.48 -75.78
N LEU A 36 -56.65 -68.56 -76.69
CA LEU A 36 -57.85 -67.74 -76.58
C LEU A 36 -59.12 -68.57 -76.77
N ILE A 37 -59.12 -69.52 -77.71
CA ILE A 37 -60.21 -70.49 -77.89
C ILE A 37 -60.35 -71.36 -76.64
N TYR A 38 -59.24 -71.87 -76.10
CA TYR A 38 -59.21 -72.64 -74.87
C TYR A 38 -59.74 -71.82 -73.68
N LEU A 39 -59.28 -70.58 -73.49
CA LEU A 39 -59.74 -69.67 -72.43
C LEU A 39 -61.23 -69.34 -72.58
N SER A 40 -61.70 -69.04 -73.79
CA SER A 40 -63.14 -68.81 -74.04
C SER A 40 -63.99 -70.04 -73.72
N LYS A 41 -63.49 -71.23 -74.02
CA LYS A 41 -64.14 -72.49 -73.67
C LYS A 41 -64.15 -72.70 -72.15
N VAL A 42 -63.03 -72.47 -71.46
CA VAL A 42 -62.91 -72.57 -70.00
C VAL A 42 -63.78 -71.51 -69.30
N ILE A 43 -63.81 -70.26 -69.77
CA ILE A 43 -64.67 -69.19 -69.25
C ILE A 43 -66.13 -69.58 -69.44
N SER A 44 -66.52 -70.08 -70.62
CA SER A 44 -67.89 -70.52 -70.89
C SER A 44 -68.29 -71.71 -70.01
N GLN A 45 -67.41 -72.71 -69.86
CA GLN A 45 -67.62 -73.85 -68.97
C GLN A 45 -67.73 -73.41 -67.50
N THR A 46 -66.85 -72.51 -67.04
CA THR A 46 -66.85 -71.97 -65.68
C THR A 46 -68.09 -71.12 -65.44
N LYS A 47 -68.54 -70.34 -66.44
CA LYS A 47 -69.78 -69.55 -66.38
C LYS A 47 -71.00 -70.47 -66.28
N ASN A 48 -71.03 -71.57 -67.02
CA ASN A 48 -72.13 -72.55 -66.92
C ASN A 48 -72.09 -73.29 -65.58
N LYS A 49 -70.91 -73.74 -65.14
CA LYS A 49 -70.71 -74.38 -63.82
C LYS A 49 -71.07 -73.43 -62.67
N ASN A 50 -70.71 -72.15 -62.76
CA ASN A 50 -71.10 -71.12 -61.79
C ASN A 50 -72.60 -70.85 -61.84
N LYS A 51 -73.23 -70.83 -63.03
CA LYS A 51 -74.69 -70.72 -63.13
C LYS A 51 -75.38 -71.92 -62.47
N GLU A 52 -74.88 -73.14 -62.65
CA GLU A 52 -75.41 -74.32 -61.98
C GLU A 52 -75.14 -74.32 -60.47
N LEU A 53 -73.95 -73.89 -60.02
CA LEU A 53 -73.61 -73.74 -58.61
C LEU A 53 -74.45 -72.68 -57.92
N VAL A 54 -74.66 -71.53 -58.56
CA VAL A 54 -75.54 -70.46 -58.08
C VAL A 54 -77.00 -70.90 -58.13
N LYS A 55 -77.42 -71.69 -59.12
CA LYS A 55 -78.78 -72.24 -59.18
C LYS A 55 -79.03 -73.30 -58.11
N SER A 56 -78.03 -74.14 -57.80
CA SER A 56 -78.10 -75.18 -56.76
C SER A 56 -77.90 -74.64 -55.34
N ASN A 57 -77.23 -73.50 -55.16
CA ASN A 57 -76.96 -72.87 -53.86
C ASN A 57 -77.44 -71.41 -53.80
N PHE A 58 -78.55 -71.10 -54.47
CA PHE A 58 -79.03 -69.73 -54.67
C PHE A 58 -79.24 -68.99 -53.34
N SER A 59 -79.73 -69.69 -52.32
CA SER A 59 -79.90 -69.16 -50.96
C SER A 59 -78.59 -68.63 -50.38
N LYS A 60 -77.51 -69.41 -50.42
CA LYS A 60 -76.18 -68.99 -49.93
C LYS A 60 -75.58 -67.85 -50.75
N PHE A 61 -75.82 -67.81 -52.06
CA PHE A 61 -75.36 -66.71 -52.91
C PHE A 61 -76.07 -65.39 -52.56
N VAL A 62 -77.38 -65.43 -52.34
CA VAL A 62 -78.15 -64.26 -51.87
C VAL A 62 -77.66 -63.82 -50.50
N GLU A 63 -77.42 -64.76 -49.59
CA GLU A 63 -76.90 -64.48 -48.24
C GLU A 63 -75.52 -63.81 -48.27
N CYS A 64 -74.56 -64.34 -49.04
CA CYS A 64 -73.25 -63.71 -49.22
C CYS A 64 -73.35 -62.32 -49.85
N ARG A 65 -74.27 -62.13 -50.81
CA ARG A 65 -74.48 -60.83 -51.46
C ARG A 65 -75.07 -59.82 -50.48
N ILE A 66 -76.04 -60.22 -49.66
CA ILE A 66 -76.63 -59.38 -48.62
C ILE A 66 -75.55 -58.95 -47.63
N VAL A 67 -74.75 -59.90 -47.12
CA VAL A 67 -73.67 -59.59 -46.17
C VAL A 67 -72.63 -58.65 -46.78
N LEU A 68 -72.26 -58.84 -48.05
CA LEU A 68 -71.35 -57.92 -48.74
C LEU A 68 -71.97 -56.53 -48.94
N GLU A 69 -73.25 -56.45 -49.30
CA GLU A 69 -73.96 -55.17 -49.43
C GLU A 69 -74.12 -54.47 -48.08
N GLU A 70 -74.36 -55.21 -46.99
CA GLU A 70 -74.39 -54.70 -45.61
C GLU A 70 -73.03 -54.15 -45.17
N ILE A 71 -71.94 -54.89 -45.38
CA ILE A 71 -70.58 -54.42 -45.10
C ILE A 71 -70.28 -53.15 -45.89
N LEU A 72 -70.69 -53.09 -47.17
CA LEU A 72 -70.46 -51.93 -48.04
C LEU A 72 -71.31 -50.73 -47.60
N GLN A 73 -72.54 -50.95 -47.13
CA GLN A 73 -73.37 -49.92 -46.52
C GLN A 73 -72.79 -49.44 -45.18
N ASP A 74 -72.27 -50.34 -44.35
CA ASP A 74 -71.62 -50.00 -43.08
C ASP A 74 -70.36 -49.18 -43.29
N ILE A 75 -69.54 -49.51 -44.30
CA ILE A 75 -68.38 -48.70 -44.70
C ILE A 75 -68.82 -47.31 -45.18
N LYS A 76 -69.93 -47.22 -45.94
CA LYS A 76 -70.50 -45.93 -46.38
C LYS A 76 -71.12 -45.12 -45.24
N LYS A 77 -71.78 -45.77 -44.27
CA LYS A 77 -72.43 -45.13 -43.11
C LYS A 77 -71.42 -44.69 -42.05
N LYS A 78 -70.39 -45.49 -41.78
CA LYS A 78 -69.30 -45.16 -40.83
C LYS A 78 -68.30 -44.14 -41.39
N GLY A 79 -68.73 -43.28 -42.33
CA GLY A 79 -67.91 -42.32 -43.07
C GLY A 79 -66.68 -41.84 -42.30
N PHE A 80 -65.56 -42.53 -42.51
CA PHE A 80 -64.32 -42.39 -41.74
C PHE A 80 -63.67 -41.00 -41.90
N ASP A 81 -64.21 -40.15 -42.78
CA ASP A 81 -63.68 -38.82 -43.07
C ASP A 81 -64.33 -37.67 -42.29
N LYS A 82 -65.59 -37.79 -41.84
CA LYS A 82 -66.31 -36.62 -41.28
C LYS A 82 -65.97 -36.33 -39.83
N ASP A 83 -65.96 -37.35 -38.96
CA ASP A 83 -65.71 -37.13 -37.53
C ASP A 83 -64.23 -36.82 -37.24
N PHE A 84 -63.31 -37.54 -37.89
CA PHE A 84 -61.87 -37.30 -37.78
C PHE A 84 -61.46 -35.92 -38.34
N SER A 85 -62.04 -35.49 -39.47
CA SER A 85 -61.81 -34.14 -39.99
C SER A 85 -62.41 -33.06 -39.09
N SER A 86 -63.56 -33.30 -38.46
CA SER A 86 -64.18 -32.33 -37.55
C SER A 86 -63.35 -32.14 -36.27
N ASP A 87 -62.82 -33.22 -35.71
CA ASP A 87 -61.99 -33.19 -34.52
C ASP A 87 -60.61 -32.58 -34.82
N ILE A 88 -60.02 -32.89 -35.98
CA ILE A 88 -58.82 -32.20 -36.46
C ILE A 88 -59.10 -30.71 -36.65
N PHE A 89 -60.22 -30.32 -37.27
CA PHE A 89 -60.56 -28.90 -37.44
C PHE A 89 -60.79 -28.19 -36.11
N LYS A 90 -61.46 -28.82 -35.15
CA LYS A 90 -61.65 -28.28 -33.80
C LYS A 90 -60.32 -28.14 -33.07
N ASN A 91 -59.45 -29.14 -33.13
CA ASN A 91 -58.13 -29.10 -32.51
C ASN A 91 -57.22 -28.07 -33.17
N ILE A 92 -57.21 -27.96 -34.50
CA ILE A 92 -56.48 -26.90 -35.22
C ILE A 92 -57.03 -25.52 -34.85
N LYS A 93 -58.35 -25.35 -34.74
CA LYS A 93 -58.97 -24.08 -34.34
C LYS A 93 -58.66 -23.72 -32.88
N TYR A 94 -58.66 -24.70 -31.98
CA TYR A 94 -58.29 -24.55 -30.57
C TYR A 94 -56.81 -24.17 -30.43
N VAL A 95 -55.91 -24.88 -31.12
CA VAL A 95 -54.48 -24.56 -31.18
C VAL A 95 -54.27 -23.17 -31.77
N LYS A 96 -54.92 -22.81 -32.88
CA LYS A 96 -54.79 -21.49 -33.51
C LYS A 96 -55.28 -20.35 -32.59
N ASN A 97 -56.37 -20.56 -31.86
CA ASN A 97 -56.89 -19.56 -30.91
C ASN A 97 -55.99 -19.42 -29.67
N ASN A 98 -55.42 -20.52 -29.17
CA ASN A 98 -54.50 -20.50 -28.02
C ASN A 98 -53.06 -20.11 -28.39
N PHE A 99 -52.66 -20.20 -29.66
CA PHE A 99 -51.35 -19.74 -30.15
C PHE A 99 -51.36 -18.31 -30.70
N ASN A 100 -52.51 -17.69 -30.95
CA ASN A 100 -52.58 -16.26 -31.26
C ASN A 100 -51.91 -15.34 -30.20
N PRO A 101 -51.97 -15.62 -28.87
CA PRO A 101 -51.19 -14.86 -27.88
C PRO A 101 -49.67 -15.10 -27.94
N ILE A 102 -49.16 -16.08 -28.72
CA ILE A 102 -47.72 -16.31 -28.90
C ILE A 102 -47.10 -15.27 -29.87
N LYS A 103 -47.91 -14.50 -30.60
CA LYS A 103 -47.45 -13.26 -31.28
C LYS A 103 -46.93 -12.19 -30.29
N CYS A 104 -47.13 -12.35 -28.99
CA CYS A 104 -46.51 -11.51 -27.97
C CYS A 104 -45.02 -11.79 -27.75
N ILE A 105 -44.44 -12.89 -28.27
CA ILE A 105 -43.00 -13.15 -28.19
C ILE A 105 -42.20 -12.06 -28.90
N ASP A 106 -42.69 -11.52 -30.02
CA ASP A 106 -42.01 -10.43 -30.74
C ASP A 106 -42.02 -9.11 -29.94
N ASN A 107 -43.11 -8.81 -29.23
CA ASN A 107 -43.20 -7.62 -28.38
C ASN A 107 -42.39 -7.77 -27.09
N TYR A 108 -42.37 -8.96 -26.49
CA TYR A 108 -41.56 -9.26 -25.31
C TYR A 108 -40.07 -9.21 -25.66
N SER A 109 -39.66 -9.78 -26.81
CA SER A 109 -38.29 -9.72 -27.32
C SER A 109 -37.86 -8.30 -27.70
N ARG A 110 -38.74 -7.50 -28.33
CA ARG A 110 -38.43 -6.09 -28.65
C ARG A 110 -38.30 -5.21 -27.40
N ASN A 111 -39.18 -5.38 -26.42
CA ASN A 111 -39.10 -4.64 -25.17
C ASN A 111 -37.86 -5.04 -24.36
N GLN A 112 -37.52 -6.33 -24.30
CA GLN A 112 -36.28 -6.79 -23.69
C GLN A 112 -35.03 -6.26 -24.41
N LYS A 113 -35.03 -6.24 -25.75
CA LYS A 113 -33.95 -5.62 -26.54
C LYS A 113 -33.82 -4.13 -26.22
N LEU A 114 -34.92 -3.39 -26.16
CA LEU A 114 -34.92 -1.97 -25.79
C LEU A 114 -34.42 -1.75 -24.36
N ILE A 115 -34.82 -2.58 -23.41
CA ILE A 115 -34.35 -2.51 -22.02
C ILE A 115 -32.85 -2.78 -21.95
N ILE A 116 -32.33 -3.78 -22.66
CA ILE A 116 -30.89 -4.10 -22.70
C ILE A 116 -30.11 -2.99 -23.40
N ILE A 117 -30.61 -2.46 -24.52
CA ILE A 117 -29.98 -1.35 -25.25
C ILE A 117 -29.94 -0.10 -24.39
N ASN A 118 -31.03 0.21 -23.66
CA ASN A 118 -31.07 1.37 -22.77
C ASN A 118 -30.16 1.17 -21.54
N LYS A 119 -30.12 -0.03 -20.97
CA LYS A 119 -29.28 -0.36 -19.81
C LYS A 119 -27.78 -0.26 -20.15
N TYR A 120 -27.36 -0.74 -21.32
CA TYR A 120 -25.96 -0.75 -21.74
C TYR A 120 -25.67 0.30 -22.84
N LYS A 121 -26.48 1.36 -22.92
CA LYS A 121 -26.42 2.37 -24.00
C LYS A 121 -25.03 2.97 -24.14
N THR A 122 -24.39 3.25 -23.01
CA THR A 122 -23.05 3.85 -22.93
C THR A 122 -21.99 2.87 -23.44
N LEU A 123 -22.08 1.59 -23.06
CA LEU A 123 -21.20 0.54 -23.56
C LEU A 123 -21.39 0.28 -25.06
N PHE A 124 -22.64 0.21 -25.56
CA PHE A 124 -22.89 -0.02 -26.99
C PHE A 124 -22.37 1.12 -27.88
N ASN A 125 -22.43 2.36 -27.39
CA ASN A 125 -21.99 3.55 -28.12
C ASN A 125 -20.61 4.07 -27.65
N ILE A 126 -19.87 3.27 -26.90
CA ILE A 126 -18.65 3.71 -26.21
C ILE A 126 -17.63 4.32 -27.17
N LYS A 127 -17.43 3.71 -28.34
CA LYS A 127 -16.45 4.17 -29.34
C LYS A 127 -16.77 5.56 -29.88
N SER A 128 -18.04 5.82 -30.21
CA SER A 128 -18.46 7.13 -30.72
C SER A 128 -18.48 8.18 -29.61
N LEU A 129 -18.92 7.82 -28.40
CA LEU A 129 -18.93 8.71 -27.25
C LEU A 129 -17.51 9.13 -26.84
N LEU A 130 -16.57 8.19 -26.77
CA LEU A 130 -15.16 8.48 -26.45
C LEU A 130 -14.50 9.33 -27.55
N SER A 131 -14.74 9.01 -28.83
CA SER A 131 -14.20 9.81 -29.95
C SER A 131 -14.74 11.25 -29.91
N GLY A 132 -16.03 11.45 -29.63
CA GLY A 132 -16.64 12.78 -29.53
C GLY A 132 -16.26 13.57 -28.26
N SER A 133 -15.67 12.91 -27.25
CA SER A 133 -15.22 13.53 -26.00
C SER A 133 -13.69 13.56 -25.85
N PHE A 134 -12.95 13.23 -26.90
CA PHE A 134 -11.48 13.12 -26.87
C PHE A 134 -10.77 14.41 -26.41
N ASP A 135 -11.35 15.57 -26.67
CA ASP A 135 -10.81 16.87 -26.23
C ASP A 135 -11.32 17.32 -24.84
N LYS A 136 -12.39 16.69 -24.33
CA LYS A 136 -12.98 16.99 -23.02
C LYS A 136 -12.56 15.91 -22.02
N GLN A 137 -11.40 16.08 -21.41
CA GLN A 137 -10.74 15.06 -20.59
C GLN A 137 -11.64 14.48 -19.48
N GLU A 138 -12.28 15.33 -18.67
CA GLU A 138 -13.17 14.87 -17.59
C GLU A 138 -14.33 14.03 -18.14
N ARG A 139 -14.94 14.51 -19.23
CA ARG A 139 -16.08 13.83 -19.85
C ARG A 139 -15.66 12.48 -20.45
N PHE A 140 -14.47 12.41 -21.04
CA PHE A 140 -13.90 11.16 -21.53
C PHE A 140 -13.76 10.14 -20.40
N VAL A 141 -13.20 10.56 -19.25
CA VAL A 141 -13.00 9.69 -18.09
C VAL A 141 -14.32 9.24 -17.46
N GLU A 142 -15.32 10.13 -17.36
CA GLU A 142 -16.67 9.78 -16.89
C GLU A 142 -17.31 8.69 -17.75
N ILE A 143 -17.33 8.90 -19.08
CA ILE A 143 -17.91 7.95 -20.05
C ILE A 143 -17.19 6.61 -19.96
N TYR A 144 -15.86 6.63 -19.88
CA TYR A 144 -15.05 5.42 -19.76
C TYR A 144 -15.37 4.66 -18.46
N LYS A 145 -15.47 5.33 -17.31
CA LYS A 145 -15.83 4.70 -16.02
C LYS A 145 -17.22 4.10 -16.06
N GLU A 146 -18.20 4.83 -16.57
CA GLU A 146 -19.58 4.36 -16.68
C GLU A 146 -19.67 3.12 -17.57
N ALA A 147 -19.01 3.16 -18.74
CA ALA A 147 -18.99 2.03 -19.66
C ALA A 147 -18.19 0.84 -19.10
N LYS A 148 -17.13 1.07 -18.31
CA LYS A 148 -16.37 0.01 -17.63
C LYS A 148 -17.21 -0.70 -16.57
N LEU A 149 -18.02 0.04 -15.81
CA LEU A 149 -18.96 -0.55 -14.84
C LEU A 149 -19.99 -1.43 -15.56
N GLN A 150 -20.57 -0.92 -16.64
CA GLN A 150 -21.48 -1.68 -17.51
C GLN A 150 -20.82 -2.94 -18.08
N TYR A 151 -19.59 -2.84 -18.58
CA TYR A 151 -18.83 -3.95 -19.15
C TYR A 151 -18.58 -5.08 -18.15
N LYS A 152 -18.22 -4.75 -16.90
CA LYS A 152 -17.98 -5.75 -15.84
C LYS A 152 -19.19 -6.67 -15.60
N GLU A 153 -20.41 -6.17 -15.75
CA GLU A 153 -21.61 -7.00 -15.59
C GLU A 153 -21.77 -8.06 -16.71
N VAL A 154 -21.16 -7.83 -17.87
CA VAL A 154 -21.38 -8.60 -19.10
C VAL A 154 -20.08 -9.11 -19.73
N GLU A 155 -18.99 -9.14 -18.96
CA GLU A 155 -17.64 -9.47 -19.41
C GLU A 155 -17.54 -10.85 -20.05
N ASN A 156 -18.41 -11.79 -19.66
CA ASN A 156 -18.47 -13.15 -20.21
C ASN A 156 -19.01 -13.21 -21.66
N SER A 157 -19.57 -12.12 -22.18
CA SER A 157 -20.10 -12.06 -23.55
C SER A 157 -19.00 -11.75 -24.56
N LYS A 158 -18.74 -12.68 -25.49
CA LYS A 158 -17.80 -12.47 -26.62
C LYS A 158 -18.11 -11.20 -27.42
N PHE A 159 -19.39 -10.89 -27.58
CA PHE A 159 -19.82 -9.69 -28.29
C PHE A 159 -19.42 -8.42 -27.55
N MET A 160 -19.61 -8.37 -26.22
CA MET A 160 -19.22 -7.21 -25.40
C MET A 160 -17.70 -7.08 -25.30
N GLN A 161 -16.98 -8.21 -25.26
CA GLN A 161 -15.51 -8.21 -25.35
C GLN A 161 -15.03 -7.58 -26.66
N ASN A 162 -15.67 -7.87 -27.79
CA ASN A 162 -15.31 -7.25 -29.08
C ASN A 162 -15.55 -5.73 -29.07
N ILE A 163 -16.66 -5.27 -28.49
CA ILE A 163 -16.95 -3.83 -28.34
C ILE A 163 -15.90 -3.17 -27.44
N TRP A 164 -15.60 -3.78 -26.29
CA TRP A 164 -14.59 -3.26 -25.36
C TRP A 164 -13.19 -3.26 -25.97
N ASN A 165 -12.81 -4.30 -26.72
CA ASN A 165 -11.54 -4.33 -27.43
C ASN A 165 -11.45 -3.25 -28.52
N SER A 166 -12.57 -2.85 -29.12
CA SER A 166 -12.61 -1.86 -30.20
C SER A 166 -12.25 -0.43 -29.78
N ILE A 167 -12.21 -0.15 -28.46
CA ILE A 167 -11.84 1.16 -27.91
C ILE A 167 -10.38 1.25 -27.47
N LYS A 168 -9.64 0.13 -27.43
CA LYS A 168 -8.26 0.10 -26.91
C LYS A 168 -7.36 1.14 -27.58
N ASP A 169 -7.44 1.29 -28.90
CA ASP A 169 -6.64 2.27 -29.64
C ASP A 169 -6.95 3.72 -29.22
N ILE A 170 -8.22 4.06 -29.04
CA ILE A 170 -8.66 5.41 -28.60
C ILE A 170 -8.21 5.65 -27.16
N THR A 171 -8.31 4.63 -26.31
CA THR A 171 -7.84 4.69 -24.93
C THR A 171 -6.33 4.92 -24.87
N ILE A 172 -5.55 4.21 -25.68
CA ILE A 172 -4.08 4.39 -25.77
C ILE A 172 -3.76 5.82 -26.24
N GLN A 173 -4.37 6.29 -27.32
CA GLN A 173 -4.15 7.66 -27.83
C GLN A 173 -4.50 8.73 -26.79
N PHE A 174 -5.58 8.52 -26.01
CA PHE A 174 -5.95 9.43 -24.94
C PHE A 174 -4.90 9.42 -23.82
N LEU A 175 -4.42 8.25 -23.40
CA LEU A 175 -3.37 8.12 -22.39
C LEU A 175 -2.05 8.75 -22.86
N GLU A 176 -1.67 8.58 -24.13
CA GLU A 176 -0.50 9.24 -24.72
C GLU A 176 -0.64 10.77 -24.73
N LYS A 177 -1.83 11.29 -25.05
CA LYS A 177 -2.13 12.73 -24.96
C LYS A 177 -1.98 13.25 -23.53
N LEU A 178 -2.52 12.54 -22.54
CA LEU A 178 -2.36 12.92 -21.13
C LEU A 178 -0.88 12.82 -20.69
N TYR A 179 -0.17 11.79 -21.12
CA TYR A 179 1.25 11.62 -20.83
C TYR A 179 2.09 12.79 -21.38
N ALA A 180 1.85 13.19 -22.63
CA ALA A 180 2.51 14.33 -23.24
C ALA A 180 2.31 15.63 -22.44
N GLN A 181 1.11 15.85 -21.90
CA GLN A 181 0.82 17.00 -21.05
C GLN A 181 1.46 16.89 -19.66
N ILE A 182 1.56 15.69 -19.08
CA ILE A 182 2.28 15.46 -17.82
C ILE A 182 3.77 15.79 -17.98
N THR A 183 4.34 15.47 -19.14
CA THR A 183 5.75 15.77 -19.47
C THR A 183 5.98 17.21 -19.94
N ASP A 184 4.94 17.99 -20.22
CA ASP A 184 5.08 19.38 -20.67
C ASP A 184 5.65 20.25 -19.54
N GLU A 185 6.79 20.87 -19.78
CA GLU A 185 7.50 21.74 -18.83
C GLU A 185 6.67 22.96 -18.42
N LYS A 186 5.72 23.40 -19.27
CA LYS A 186 4.90 24.60 -19.01
C LYS A 186 3.85 24.40 -17.92
N ASN A 187 3.42 23.15 -17.69
CA ASN A 187 2.38 22.85 -16.73
C ASN A 187 2.91 22.93 -15.30
N ASN A 188 2.19 23.60 -14.41
CA ASN A 188 2.52 23.63 -12.99
C ASN A 188 2.24 22.26 -12.34
N TYR A 189 2.76 22.04 -11.14
CA TYR A 189 2.62 20.72 -10.49
C TYR A 189 1.16 20.34 -10.17
N MET A 190 0.29 21.31 -9.90
CA MET A 190 -1.13 21.06 -9.66
C MET A 190 -1.85 20.54 -10.90
N GLU A 191 -1.56 21.13 -12.05
CA GLU A 191 -2.04 20.68 -13.35
C GLU A 191 -1.51 19.27 -13.64
N VAL A 192 -0.23 19.02 -13.38
CA VAL A 192 0.37 17.68 -13.54
C VAL A 192 -0.34 16.64 -12.65
N LEU A 193 -0.58 16.93 -11.38
CA LEU A 193 -1.31 16.05 -10.47
C LEU A 193 -2.74 15.78 -10.95
N TYR A 194 -3.43 16.81 -11.45
CA TYR A 194 -4.79 16.68 -11.98
C TYR A 194 -4.82 15.77 -13.21
N ILE A 195 -3.94 16.00 -14.19
CA ILE A 195 -3.84 15.20 -15.41
C ILE A 195 -3.43 13.76 -15.08
N PHE A 196 -2.51 13.59 -14.14
CA PHE A 196 -2.08 12.28 -13.64
C PHE A 196 -3.24 11.50 -13.00
N ASN A 197 -4.08 12.17 -12.21
CA ASN A 197 -5.29 11.55 -11.65
C ASN A 197 -6.25 11.07 -12.74
N LEU A 198 -6.42 11.83 -13.83
CA LEU A 198 -7.23 11.41 -14.97
C LEU A 198 -6.62 10.20 -15.70
N TYR A 199 -5.29 10.17 -15.85
CA TYR A 199 -4.57 9.04 -16.46
C TYR A 199 -4.87 7.72 -15.72
N PHE A 200 -4.70 7.68 -14.40
CA PHE A 200 -4.91 6.45 -13.61
C PHE A 200 -6.37 5.99 -13.51
N GLN A 201 -7.32 6.88 -13.78
CA GLN A 201 -8.73 6.51 -13.85
C GLN A 201 -9.06 5.73 -15.13
N VAL A 202 -8.29 5.94 -16.20
CA VAL A 202 -8.48 5.29 -17.49
C VAL A 202 -7.54 4.09 -17.67
N ALA A 203 -6.29 4.22 -17.22
CA ALA A 203 -5.27 3.19 -17.33
C ALA A 203 -5.76 1.83 -16.79
N GLU A 204 -5.56 0.78 -17.60
CA GLU A 204 -5.88 -0.60 -17.19
C GLU A 204 -4.90 -1.11 -16.12
N ILE A 205 -3.65 -0.66 -16.21
CA ILE A 205 -2.56 -1.02 -15.30
C ILE A 205 -2.29 0.14 -14.36
N LYS A 206 -2.73 0.02 -13.10
CA LYS A 206 -2.45 1.00 -12.03
C LYS A 206 -1.00 1.00 -11.56
N THR A 207 -0.14 0.15 -12.13
CA THR A 207 1.28 -0.01 -11.78
C THR A 207 2.20 0.39 -12.94
N ASP A 208 1.76 1.31 -13.80
CA ASP A 208 2.62 1.83 -14.86
C ASP A 208 3.79 2.63 -14.23
N ARG A 209 4.91 1.93 -14.05
CA ARG A 209 6.09 2.46 -13.37
C ARG A 209 6.70 3.65 -14.11
N LYS A 210 6.55 3.71 -15.45
CA LYS A 210 7.08 4.82 -16.25
C LYS A 210 6.41 6.12 -15.84
N ILE A 211 5.08 6.13 -15.74
CA ILE A 211 4.37 7.35 -15.39
C ILE A 211 4.53 7.70 -13.90
N MET A 212 4.62 6.73 -13.00
CA MET A 212 4.94 6.99 -11.59
C MET A 212 6.32 7.65 -11.43
N ASN A 213 7.32 7.18 -12.18
CA ASN A 213 8.64 7.83 -12.23
C ASN A 213 8.52 9.27 -12.74
N THR A 214 7.76 9.49 -13.82
CA THR A 214 7.52 10.84 -14.35
C THR A 214 6.84 11.75 -13.32
N LEU A 215 5.90 11.23 -12.52
CA LEU A 215 5.29 11.98 -11.43
C LEU A 215 6.32 12.35 -10.36
N LEU A 216 7.15 11.40 -9.94
CA LEU A 216 8.20 11.66 -8.95
C LEU A 216 9.23 12.68 -9.46
N VAL A 217 9.59 12.64 -10.74
CA VAL A 217 10.48 13.64 -11.35
C VAL A 217 9.81 15.01 -11.36
N ASN A 218 8.55 15.11 -11.80
CA ASN A 218 7.79 16.36 -11.75
C ASN A 218 7.66 16.90 -10.32
N PHE A 219 7.47 16.03 -9.32
CA PHE A 219 7.46 16.45 -7.91
C PHE A 219 8.81 17.05 -7.50
N LYS A 220 9.91 16.43 -7.96
CA LYS A 220 11.27 16.88 -7.63
C LYS A 220 11.61 18.22 -8.27
N GLU A 221 11.20 18.42 -9.51
CA GLU A 221 11.55 19.60 -10.32
C GLU A 221 10.55 20.74 -10.12
N LYS A 222 9.24 20.47 -10.20
CA LYS A 222 8.21 21.52 -10.29
C LYS A 222 7.62 22.00 -8.97
N CYS A 223 7.67 21.21 -7.90
CA CYS A 223 7.21 21.71 -6.60
C CYS A 223 8.12 22.80 -6.01
N LEU A 224 9.30 23.03 -6.57
CA LEU A 224 10.44 23.53 -5.81
C LEU A 224 11.25 24.67 -6.42
N ASP A 225 10.90 25.15 -7.61
CA ASP A 225 11.46 26.41 -8.14
C ASP A 225 10.71 27.66 -7.63
N MET A 226 9.79 27.49 -6.66
CA MET A 226 9.16 28.64 -6.01
C MET A 226 10.16 29.32 -5.04
N PRO A 227 10.43 30.63 -5.20
CA PRO A 227 11.37 31.33 -4.33
C PRO A 227 10.94 31.26 -2.86
N PHE A 228 11.90 31.02 -1.97
CA PHE A 228 11.72 30.87 -0.51
C PHE A 228 11.33 32.17 0.22
N THR A 229 10.44 33.00 -0.34
CA THR A 229 10.00 34.25 0.29
C THR A 229 9.24 34.00 1.59
N ASN A 230 8.50 32.89 1.70
CA ASN A 230 7.86 32.46 2.94
C ASN A 230 8.03 30.96 3.20
N LYS A 231 8.97 30.62 4.10
CA LYS A 231 9.30 29.24 4.51
C LYS A 231 8.08 28.44 4.99
N GLY A 232 7.16 29.07 5.70
CA GLY A 232 5.96 28.42 6.22
C GLY A 232 4.95 28.06 5.14
N ILE A 233 4.77 28.91 4.13
CA ILE A 233 3.89 28.62 2.98
C ILE A 233 4.49 27.50 2.14
N TYR A 234 5.78 27.60 1.84
CA TYR A 234 6.53 26.59 1.09
C TYR A 234 6.42 25.18 1.70
N LEU A 235 6.64 25.04 3.02
CA LEU A 235 6.50 23.73 3.68
C LEU A 235 5.05 23.21 3.66
N LYS A 236 4.04 24.08 3.72
CA LYS A 236 2.64 23.66 3.59
C LYS A 236 2.36 23.09 2.19
N GLU A 237 2.82 23.79 1.16
CA GLU A 237 2.60 23.38 -0.24
C GLU A 237 3.32 22.08 -0.56
N ILE A 238 4.58 21.95 -0.16
CA ILE A 238 5.33 20.70 -0.35
C ILE A 238 4.68 19.55 0.37
N ASN A 239 4.24 19.74 1.62
CA ASN A 239 3.57 18.68 2.35
C ASN A 239 2.25 18.28 1.67
N TYR A 240 1.49 19.25 1.16
CA TYR A 240 0.28 18.97 0.40
C TYR A 240 0.59 18.14 -0.86
N PHE A 241 1.58 18.56 -1.65
CA PHE A 241 2.00 17.86 -2.86
C PHE A 241 2.57 16.48 -2.55
N PHE A 242 3.38 16.34 -1.51
CA PHE A 242 3.92 15.07 -1.04
C PHE A 242 2.80 14.07 -0.74
N LEU A 243 1.80 14.48 0.04
CA LEU A 243 0.67 13.61 0.41
C LEU A 243 -0.14 13.17 -0.81
N LYS A 244 -0.34 14.06 -1.78
CA LYS A 244 -1.02 13.72 -3.04
C LYS A 244 -0.18 12.82 -3.94
N THR A 245 1.14 12.89 -3.84
CA THR A 245 2.05 12.13 -4.70
C THR A 245 2.27 10.72 -4.16
N ILE A 246 2.55 10.59 -2.86
CA ILE A 246 3.00 9.32 -2.26
C ILE A 246 1.97 8.20 -2.38
N ILE A 247 0.68 8.52 -2.36
CA ILE A 247 -0.42 7.54 -2.48
C ILE A 247 -0.50 6.88 -3.85
N HIS A 248 0.17 7.45 -4.86
CA HIS A 248 0.15 6.94 -6.24
C HIS A 248 1.45 6.24 -6.64
N LEU A 249 2.43 6.17 -5.75
CA LEU A 249 3.74 5.60 -6.04
C LEU A 249 3.86 4.17 -5.51
N ASP A 250 4.60 3.33 -6.22
CA ASP A 250 5.05 2.04 -5.70
C ASP A 250 6.07 2.22 -4.56
N LYS A 251 6.24 1.19 -3.73
CA LYS A 251 7.02 1.20 -2.48
C LYS A 251 8.40 1.85 -2.61
N ASP A 252 9.20 1.45 -3.61
CA ASP A 252 10.55 1.99 -3.81
C ASP A 252 10.52 3.49 -4.15
N LEU A 253 9.53 3.91 -4.92
CA LEU A 253 9.33 5.31 -5.30
C LEU A 253 8.79 6.13 -4.13
N GLN A 254 7.94 5.56 -3.28
CA GLN A 254 7.52 6.18 -2.02
C GLN A 254 8.73 6.44 -1.11
N LYS A 255 9.62 5.45 -0.94
CA LYS A 255 10.87 5.61 -0.17
C LYS A 255 11.73 6.75 -0.74
N ASN A 256 11.88 6.82 -2.05
CA ASN A 256 12.61 7.92 -2.72
C ASN A 256 11.94 9.29 -2.56
N CYS A 257 10.61 9.34 -2.61
CA CYS A 257 9.83 10.56 -2.38
C CYS A 257 10.03 11.10 -0.96
N ILE A 258 10.00 10.21 0.03
CA ILE A 258 10.26 10.53 1.45
C ILE A 258 11.67 11.09 1.63
N ILE A 259 12.69 10.42 1.10
CA ILE A 259 14.09 10.88 1.21
C ILE A 259 14.22 12.31 0.65
N TYR A 260 13.62 12.55 -0.51
CA TYR A 260 13.67 13.85 -1.16
C TYR A 260 12.92 14.94 -0.37
N LEU A 261 11.74 14.62 0.19
CA LEU A 261 11.01 15.52 1.08
C LEU A 261 11.91 15.98 2.23
N PHE A 262 12.57 15.05 2.93
CA PHE A 262 13.43 15.38 4.06
C PHE A 262 14.69 16.15 3.66
N GLN A 263 15.27 15.90 2.48
CA GLN A 263 16.36 16.74 1.95
C GLN A 263 15.94 18.21 1.85
N LYS A 264 14.72 18.48 1.38
CA LYS A 264 14.21 19.85 1.24
C LYS A 264 13.81 20.48 2.58
N ILE A 265 13.25 19.69 3.50
CA ILE A 265 12.98 20.15 4.87
C ILE A 265 14.29 20.56 5.55
N LYS A 266 15.36 19.76 5.40
CA LYS A 266 16.69 20.08 5.95
C LYS A 266 17.20 21.43 5.47
N LEU A 267 17.08 21.74 4.18
CA LEU A 267 17.47 23.05 3.62
C LEU A 267 16.68 24.22 4.23
N VAL A 268 15.37 24.06 4.43
CA VAL A 268 14.58 25.10 5.09
C VAL A 268 14.99 25.27 6.55
N PHE A 269 15.23 24.15 7.24
CA PHE A 269 15.56 24.15 8.66
C PHE A 269 16.95 24.73 8.92
N SER A 270 17.94 24.54 8.04
CA SER A 270 19.29 25.11 8.20
C SER A 270 19.30 26.65 8.23
N GLU A 271 18.28 27.29 7.68
CA GLU A 271 18.16 28.75 7.68
C GLU A 271 17.06 29.26 8.62
N SER A 272 16.41 28.38 9.38
CA SER A 272 15.26 28.74 10.23
C SER A 272 15.66 28.91 11.68
N ASN A 273 14.85 29.66 12.45
CA ASN A 273 15.01 29.71 13.90
C ASN A 273 14.40 28.46 14.57
N PHE A 274 14.75 28.25 15.84
CA PHE A 274 14.31 27.07 16.58
C PHE A 274 12.80 27.04 16.78
N GLU A 275 12.15 28.18 17.04
CA GLU A 275 10.71 28.27 17.26
C GLU A 275 9.92 27.79 16.03
N PHE A 276 10.40 28.13 14.83
CA PHE A 276 9.82 27.62 13.59
C PHE A 276 10.01 26.11 13.47
N ILE A 277 11.22 25.62 13.74
CA ILE A 277 11.55 24.18 13.64
C ILE A 277 10.69 23.34 14.60
N ASP A 278 10.52 23.78 15.85
CA ASP A 278 9.72 23.12 16.88
C ASP A 278 8.29 22.85 16.39
N ILE A 279 7.62 23.89 15.90
CA ILE A 279 6.26 23.81 15.35
C ILE A 279 6.17 22.81 14.19
N TRP A 280 7.18 22.78 13.32
CA TRP A 280 7.16 21.93 12.15
C TRP A 280 7.54 20.48 12.44
N ILE A 281 8.46 20.21 13.36
CA ILE A 281 8.76 18.84 13.82
C ILE A 281 7.48 18.17 14.33
N PHE A 282 6.68 18.86 15.14
CA PHE A 282 5.40 18.35 15.63
C PHE A 282 4.38 18.06 14.52
N LYS A 283 4.43 18.79 13.41
CA LYS A 283 3.59 18.48 12.24
C LYS A 283 4.11 17.24 11.52
N TYR A 284 5.42 17.12 11.35
CA TYR A 284 6.02 15.98 10.67
C TYR A 284 5.87 14.67 11.44
N THR A 285 5.76 14.69 12.76
CA THR A 285 5.44 13.49 13.53
C THR A 285 4.07 12.89 13.18
N ASN A 286 3.14 13.71 12.69
CA ASN A 286 1.75 13.33 12.42
C ASN A 286 1.35 13.46 10.94
N LEU A 287 2.31 13.69 10.03
CA LEU A 287 2.00 14.00 8.64
C LEU A 287 1.58 12.78 7.82
N LEU A 288 2.10 11.59 8.15
CA LEU A 288 2.03 10.43 7.26
C LEU A 288 0.61 9.83 7.18
N PRO A 289 0.15 9.39 6.00
CA PRO A 289 -1.08 8.61 5.87
C PRO A 289 -1.02 7.27 6.60
N ASP A 290 -2.14 6.87 7.22
CA ASP A 290 -2.26 5.59 7.93
C ASP A 290 -2.19 4.39 6.98
N ASP A 291 -2.56 4.56 5.71
CA ASP A 291 -2.68 3.47 4.72
C ASP A 291 -1.34 3.01 4.13
N LEU A 292 -0.22 3.65 4.51
CA LEU A 292 1.10 3.26 4.02
C LEU A 292 1.62 2.00 4.71
N GLU A 293 2.38 1.20 3.96
CA GLU A 293 3.03 0.00 4.50
C GLU A 293 4.10 0.33 5.54
N LEU A 294 4.31 -0.60 6.47
CA LEU A 294 5.25 -0.46 7.59
C LEU A 294 6.68 -0.11 7.13
N GLU A 295 7.21 -0.78 6.11
CA GLU A 295 8.56 -0.50 5.62
C GLU A 295 8.74 0.93 5.09
N VAL A 296 7.69 1.52 4.53
CA VAL A 296 7.70 2.89 4.01
C VAL A 296 7.61 3.88 5.16
N LYS A 297 6.78 3.57 6.17
CA LYS A 297 6.71 4.31 7.43
C LYS A 297 8.05 4.32 8.15
N ASP A 298 8.75 3.19 8.20
CA ASP A 298 10.07 3.07 8.83
C ASP A 298 11.08 4.03 8.17
N VAL A 299 11.12 4.08 6.83
CA VAL A 299 11.98 5.03 6.11
C VAL A 299 11.66 6.48 6.46
N TYR A 300 10.38 6.82 6.62
CA TYR A 300 9.98 8.16 7.07
C TYR A 300 10.49 8.47 8.47
N TYR A 301 10.26 7.60 9.45
CA TYR A 301 10.68 7.83 10.83
C TYR A 301 12.20 7.83 10.98
N VAL A 302 12.93 7.03 10.20
CA VAL A 302 14.39 7.08 10.14
C VAL A 302 14.89 8.44 9.65
N ASN A 303 14.28 8.99 8.59
CA ASN A 303 14.66 10.32 8.09
C ASN A 303 14.26 11.45 9.05
N LEU A 304 13.10 11.34 9.72
CA LEU A 304 12.68 12.27 10.76
C LEU A 304 13.65 12.26 11.95
N LYS A 305 14.09 11.08 12.38
CA LYS A 305 15.10 10.92 13.43
C LYS A 305 16.45 11.51 13.01
N SER A 306 16.87 11.31 11.75
CA SER A 306 18.06 11.96 11.21
C SER A 306 17.93 13.49 11.20
N LEU A 307 16.78 14.04 10.79
CA LEU A 307 16.53 15.48 10.83
C LEU A 307 16.64 16.03 12.26
N LYS A 308 16.04 15.35 13.24
CA LYS A 308 16.17 15.71 14.67
C LYS A 308 17.62 15.70 15.14
N LYS A 309 18.42 14.71 14.72
CA LYS A 309 19.85 14.65 15.02
C LYS A 309 20.61 15.86 14.45
N ASP A 310 20.34 16.24 13.20
CA ASP A 310 20.95 17.41 12.58
C ASP A 310 20.58 18.71 13.32
N ILE A 311 19.33 18.81 13.81
CA ILE A 311 18.89 19.93 14.68
C ILE A 311 19.68 19.95 15.98
N ILE A 312 19.85 18.80 16.65
CA ILE A 312 20.65 18.67 17.88
C ILE A 312 22.08 19.17 17.64
N ASP A 313 22.69 18.77 16.53
CA ASP A 313 24.07 19.12 16.22
C ASP A 313 24.26 20.61 15.91
N ASN A 314 23.24 21.30 15.37
CA ASN A 314 23.32 22.70 14.96
C ASN A 314 22.80 23.71 16.01
N PHE A 315 21.84 23.34 16.87
CA PHE A 315 21.16 24.27 17.79
C PHE A 315 21.61 24.17 19.26
N ILE A 316 22.48 23.21 19.59
CA ILE A 316 23.12 23.21 20.91
C ILE A 316 24.21 24.27 20.94
N ASP A 317 23.92 25.38 21.62
CA ASP A 317 24.91 26.41 21.91
C ASP A 317 25.69 26.02 23.18
N LYS A 318 27.02 25.98 23.09
CA LYS A 318 27.89 25.72 24.23
C LYS A 318 27.79 26.80 25.30
N ASN A 319 27.54 28.05 24.90
CA ASN A 319 27.44 29.18 25.83
C ASN A 319 26.11 29.22 26.59
N GLN A 320 25.06 28.59 26.04
CA GLN A 320 23.72 28.51 26.61
C GLN A 320 23.23 27.04 26.67
N LEU A 321 24.13 26.14 27.09
CA LEU A 321 23.95 24.69 26.98
C LEU A 321 22.65 24.20 27.62
N TYR A 322 22.32 24.72 28.80
CA TYR A 322 21.12 24.33 29.54
C TYR A 322 19.83 24.79 28.84
N ASP A 323 19.79 26.02 28.36
CA ASP A 323 18.62 26.58 27.67
C ASP A 323 18.39 25.89 26.32
N SER A 324 19.46 25.65 25.55
CA SER A 324 19.41 24.85 24.32
C SER A 324 18.95 23.42 24.60
N TYR A 325 19.43 22.78 25.67
CA TYR A 325 19.00 21.45 26.09
C TYR A 325 17.49 21.39 26.35
N ILE A 326 16.96 22.32 27.15
CA ILE A 326 15.52 22.37 27.46
C ILE A 326 14.70 22.56 26.19
N LYS A 327 15.11 23.46 25.31
CA LYS A 327 14.41 23.72 24.04
C LYS A 327 14.35 22.46 23.18
N ILE A 328 15.49 21.80 22.97
CA ILE A 328 15.59 20.59 22.15
C ILE A 328 14.86 19.40 22.77
N ARG A 329 14.87 19.26 24.11
CA ARG A 329 14.14 18.20 24.80
C ARG A 329 12.64 18.19 24.46
N LYS A 330 12.04 19.35 24.16
CA LYS A 330 10.61 19.44 23.82
C LYS A 330 10.22 18.75 22.50
N ILE A 331 11.16 18.66 21.55
CA ILE A 331 10.90 18.09 20.21
C ILE A 331 11.22 16.59 20.11
N LEU A 332 11.80 16.00 21.16
CA LEU A 332 12.23 14.60 21.18
C LEU A 332 11.23 13.71 21.89
N TYR A 333 11.08 12.49 21.38
CA TYR A 333 10.38 11.43 22.12
C TYR A 333 11.23 10.90 23.26
N LYS A 334 10.59 10.25 24.25
CA LYS A 334 11.29 9.66 25.40
C LYS A 334 12.43 8.71 24.98
N ASN A 335 12.20 7.89 23.96
CA ASN A 335 13.19 6.96 23.41
C ASN A 335 14.27 7.63 22.55
N GLU A 336 14.18 8.93 22.28
CA GLU A 336 15.18 9.71 21.52
C GLU A 336 16.05 10.60 22.44
N MET A 337 15.73 10.69 23.73
CA MET A 337 16.44 11.56 24.69
C MET A 337 17.93 11.26 24.78
N TYR A 338 18.34 10.00 24.57
CA TYR A 338 19.74 9.62 24.54
C TYR A 338 20.56 10.42 23.51
N LEU A 339 19.96 10.88 22.40
CA LEU A 339 20.65 11.66 21.36
C LEU A 339 21.12 13.01 21.90
N VAL A 340 20.23 13.73 22.57
CA VAL A 340 20.55 15.05 23.15
C VAL A 340 21.43 14.88 24.38
N ASN A 341 21.15 13.89 25.24
CA ASN A 341 21.93 13.60 26.44
C ASN A 341 23.39 13.30 26.06
N HIS A 342 23.64 12.39 25.13
CA HIS A 342 25.00 12.02 24.71
C HIS A 342 25.77 13.23 24.11
N LYS A 343 25.10 14.08 23.33
CA LYS A 343 25.73 15.29 22.78
C LYS A 343 26.11 16.28 23.88
N VAL A 344 25.21 16.54 24.82
CA VAL A 344 25.47 17.43 25.97
C VAL A 344 26.58 16.88 26.85
N LEU A 345 26.58 15.58 27.15
CA LEU A 345 27.65 14.91 27.90
C LEU A 345 29.01 15.06 27.23
N ASN A 346 29.08 14.91 25.91
CA ASN A 346 30.33 15.12 25.17
C ASN A 346 30.82 16.57 25.21
N ILE A 347 29.92 17.55 25.14
CA ILE A 347 30.27 18.96 25.27
C ILE A 347 30.81 19.23 26.68
N ILE A 348 30.10 18.78 27.71
CA ILE A 348 30.52 18.88 29.11
C ILE A 348 31.92 18.27 29.30
N LYS A 349 32.14 17.05 28.81
CA LYS A 349 33.43 16.37 28.92
C LYS A 349 34.54 17.17 28.26
N THR A 350 34.32 17.65 27.04
CA THR A 350 35.31 18.44 26.30
C THR A 350 35.61 19.77 26.99
N ASP A 351 34.58 20.46 27.48
CA ASP A 351 34.75 21.75 28.16
C ASP A 351 35.49 21.55 29.49
N SER A 352 35.23 20.46 30.21
CA SER A 352 35.92 20.13 31.46
C SER A 352 37.43 19.92 31.31
N GLU A 353 37.86 19.33 30.19
CA GLU A 353 39.28 19.14 29.87
C GLU A 353 39.99 20.49 29.70
N ASN A 354 39.27 21.48 29.17
CA ASN A 354 39.77 22.82 28.83
C ASN A 354 39.68 23.85 29.97
N ILE A 355 39.07 23.53 31.12
CA ILE A 355 39.01 24.46 32.26
C ILE A 355 40.43 24.82 32.73
N THR A 356 40.78 26.11 32.61
CA THR A 356 41.98 26.74 33.16
C THR A 356 41.69 27.21 34.58
N LEU A 357 42.39 26.64 35.57
CA LEU A 357 42.09 26.81 37.00
C LEU A 357 42.69 28.07 37.61
N GLU A 358 42.66 29.18 36.88
CA GLU A 358 43.24 30.46 37.35
C GLU A 358 42.46 31.02 38.54
N LYS A 359 41.13 30.82 38.62
CA LYS A 359 40.29 31.22 39.76
C LYS A 359 39.45 30.05 40.26
N SER A 360 39.32 29.91 41.58
CA SER A 360 38.45 28.89 42.22
C SER A 360 36.97 29.13 41.95
N GLU A 361 36.57 30.39 41.75
CA GLU A 361 35.19 30.80 41.42
C GLU A 361 34.70 30.22 40.09
N ASP A 362 35.60 29.91 39.15
CA ASP A 362 35.25 29.30 37.87
C ASP A 362 34.81 27.84 38.02
N ILE A 363 35.31 27.15 39.05
CA ILE A 363 34.97 25.76 39.38
C ILE A 363 33.56 25.69 39.97
N GLU A 364 33.26 26.54 40.94
CA GLU A 364 31.95 26.59 41.59
C GLU A 364 30.85 26.93 40.59
N LYS A 365 31.07 27.95 39.74
CA LYS A 365 30.13 28.27 38.65
C LYS A 365 29.89 27.09 37.72
N TYR A 366 30.96 26.37 37.37
CA TYR A 366 30.84 25.20 36.50
C TYR A 366 30.08 24.03 37.16
N PHE A 367 30.32 23.75 38.44
CA PHE A 367 29.53 22.77 39.19
C PHE A 367 28.07 23.18 39.34
N LEU A 368 27.80 24.47 39.55
CA LEU A 368 26.45 24.99 39.65
C LEU A 368 25.68 24.82 38.33
N GLU A 369 26.34 25.05 37.19
CA GLU A 369 25.78 24.75 35.85
C GLU A 369 25.57 23.25 35.63
N LEU A 370 26.54 22.40 36.00
CA LEU A 370 26.41 20.94 35.93
C LEU A 370 25.23 20.40 36.74
N ASN A 371 25.02 20.92 37.94
CA ASN A 371 23.94 20.50 38.82
C ASN A 371 22.55 20.87 38.27
N ARG A 372 22.45 21.83 37.34
CA ARG A 372 21.18 22.09 36.65
C ARG A 372 20.72 20.90 35.81
N PHE A 373 21.64 20.07 35.33
CA PHE A 373 21.33 18.89 34.54
C PHE A 373 21.00 17.64 35.38
N ASP A 374 21.22 17.65 36.70
CA ASP A 374 21.00 16.48 37.57
C ASP A 374 19.60 15.91 37.48
N LYS A 375 18.60 16.79 37.52
CA LYS A 375 17.18 16.40 37.45
C LYS A 375 16.82 15.67 36.15
N PHE A 376 17.66 15.78 35.13
CA PHE A 376 17.39 15.33 33.78
C PHE A 376 18.25 14.16 33.35
N LEU A 377 19.50 14.08 33.83
CA LEU A 377 20.47 13.06 33.43
C LEU A 377 20.58 11.90 34.44
N GLN A 378 20.30 12.12 35.73
CA GLN A 378 20.38 11.07 36.76
C GLN A 378 19.40 9.91 36.54
N SER A 379 18.30 10.14 35.82
CA SER A 379 17.30 9.09 35.55
C SER A 379 17.57 8.26 34.30
N GLU A 380 18.52 8.66 33.45
CA GLU A 380 18.64 8.13 32.08
C GLU A 380 20.04 7.61 31.72
N THR A 381 21.11 7.96 32.46
CA THR A 381 22.49 7.52 32.15
C THR A 381 23.36 7.36 33.40
N ASP A 382 23.87 6.14 33.66
CA ASP A 382 24.89 5.88 34.69
C ASP A 382 26.21 6.65 34.42
N ASP A 383 26.47 6.98 33.16
CA ASP A 383 27.68 7.70 32.72
C ASP A 383 27.80 9.13 33.29
N PHE A 384 26.70 9.77 33.70
CA PHE A 384 26.74 11.18 34.13
C PHE A 384 27.44 11.36 35.47
N ASP A 385 27.19 10.46 36.43
CA ASP A 385 27.85 10.50 37.74
C ASP A 385 29.35 10.20 37.61
N ASP A 386 29.72 9.28 36.71
CA ASP A 386 31.11 9.00 36.40
C ASP A 386 31.81 10.18 35.72
N ILE A 387 31.14 10.87 34.79
CA ILE A 387 31.65 12.10 34.20
C ILE A 387 31.83 13.18 35.27
N LYS A 388 30.85 13.39 36.15
CA LYS A 388 30.98 14.33 37.29
C LYS A 388 32.18 14.01 38.18
N ARG A 389 32.38 12.73 38.52
CA ARG A 389 33.53 12.27 39.31
C ARG A 389 34.85 12.47 38.58
N GLN A 390 34.91 12.16 37.27
CA GLN A 390 36.12 12.36 36.45
C GLN A 390 36.49 13.84 36.37
N ILE A 391 35.51 14.71 36.16
CA ILE A 391 35.69 16.16 36.14
C ILE A 391 36.24 16.65 37.48
N LEU A 392 35.59 16.27 38.58
CA LEU A 392 36.03 16.62 39.92
C LEU A 392 37.48 16.16 40.17
N ASN A 393 37.79 14.90 39.85
CA ASN A 393 39.13 14.35 40.00
C ASN A 393 40.18 15.09 39.16
N ASN A 394 39.85 15.46 37.91
CA ASN A 394 40.74 16.22 37.03
C ASN A 394 41.00 17.63 37.57
N ILE A 395 39.95 18.30 38.04
CA ILE A 395 40.04 19.62 38.67
C ILE A 395 40.91 19.57 39.93
N LEU A 396 40.66 18.59 40.81
CA LEU A 396 41.44 18.39 42.03
C LEU A 396 42.91 18.09 41.72
N ARG A 397 43.20 17.21 40.76
CA ARG A 397 44.58 16.91 40.33
C ARG A 397 45.31 18.14 39.81
N LYS A 398 44.68 18.94 38.95
CA LYS A 398 45.28 20.18 38.43
C LYS A 398 45.48 21.21 39.57
N LYS A 399 44.53 21.37 40.50
CA LYS A 399 44.69 22.26 41.67
C LYS A 399 45.82 21.80 42.59
N ILE A 400 45.92 20.50 42.86
CA ILE A 400 47.05 19.91 43.59
C ILE A 400 48.37 20.25 42.87
N SER A 401 48.45 20.11 41.55
CA SER A 401 49.66 20.43 40.79
C SER A 401 50.05 21.90 40.87
N VAL A 402 49.08 22.82 40.70
CA VAL A 402 49.33 24.27 40.83
C VAL A 402 49.80 24.62 42.24
N PHE A 403 49.17 24.03 43.26
CA PHE A 403 49.54 24.26 44.64
C PHE A 403 50.92 23.68 44.98
N LYS A 404 51.26 22.48 44.46
CA LYS A 404 52.63 21.92 44.56
C LYS A 404 53.65 22.90 43.99
N ASN A 405 53.42 23.41 42.78
CA ASN A 405 54.33 24.35 42.14
C ASN A 405 54.49 25.61 42.99
N PHE A 406 53.39 26.19 43.48
CA PHE A 406 53.41 27.34 44.38
C PHE A 406 54.19 27.09 45.67
N LEU A 407 54.01 25.93 46.30
CA LEU A 407 54.72 25.54 47.52
C LEU A 407 56.24 25.37 47.28
N THR A 408 56.63 24.87 46.10
CA THR A 408 58.05 24.73 45.72
C THR A 408 58.70 26.05 45.32
N SER A 409 57.98 26.95 44.65
CA SER A 409 58.53 28.23 44.17
C SER A 409 58.60 29.30 45.27
N THR A 410 57.75 29.19 46.29
CA THR A 410 57.61 30.21 47.34
C THR A 410 58.53 29.90 48.52
N GLN A 411 59.49 30.79 48.80
CA GLN A 411 60.38 30.62 49.96
C GLN A 411 59.74 31.05 51.30
N SER A 412 58.75 31.95 51.28
CA SER A 412 58.11 32.48 52.50
C SER A 412 57.07 31.51 53.07
N LYS A 413 57.32 31.01 54.29
CA LYS A 413 56.40 30.16 55.06
C LYS A 413 55.05 30.82 55.34
N SER A 414 55.03 32.12 55.68
CA SER A 414 53.78 32.87 55.90
C SER A 414 52.92 32.95 54.63
N LYS A 415 53.53 33.12 53.45
CA LYS A 415 52.79 33.09 52.17
C LYS A 415 52.20 31.71 51.87
N LYS A 416 52.93 30.64 52.20
CA LYS A 416 52.41 29.26 52.09
C LYS A 416 51.20 29.05 53.00
N LEU A 417 51.27 29.49 54.26
CA LEU A 417 50.17 29.38 55.23
C LEU A 417 48.94 30.21 54.84
N MET A 418 49.14 31.41 54.30
CA MET A 418 48.03 32.22 53.77
C MET A 418 47.31 31.54 52.61
N GLU A 419 48.03 30.89 51.70
CA GLU A 419 47.41 30.15 50.60
C GLU A 419 46.70 28.88 51.10
N ILE A 420 47.23 28.22 52.15
CA ILE A 420 46.53 27.11 52.84
C ILE A 420 45.18 27.58 53.39
N ILE A 421 45.15 28.70 54.13
CA ILE A 421 43.90 29.27 54.66
C ILE A 421 42.93 29.59 53.52
N ARG A 422 43.44 30.22 52.45
CA ARG A 422 42.63 30.56 51.27
C ARG A 422 42.01 29.32 50.62
N ILE A 423 42.71 28.19 50.59
CA ILE A 423 42.15 26.93 50.06
C ILE A 423 41.06 26.39 50.98
N ILE A 424 41.24 26.43 52.30
CA ILE A 424 40.21 26.00 53.27
C ILE A 424 38.95 26.85 53.09
N ASP A 425 39.11 28.18 53.05
CA ASP A 425 38.01 29.13 52.94
C ASP A 425 37.26 29.01 51.60
N LYS A 426 38.00 28.84 50.49
CA LYS A 426 37.40 28.77 49.15
C LYS A 426 36.96 27.37 48.70
N LEU A 427 37.40 26.30 49.35
CA LEU A 427 37.11 24.91 48.97
C LEU A 427 36.91 24.01 50.21
N PRO A 428 35.92 24.30 51.07
CA PRO A 428 35.73 23.62 52.36
C PRO A 428 35.42 22.12 52.23
N ASP A 429 34.78 21.69 51.14
CA ASP A 429 34.45 20.28 50.93
C ASP A 429 35.63 19.46 50.35
N TYR A 430 36.71 20.13 49.92
CA TYR A 430 37.78 19.50 49.13
C TYR A 430 39.19 19.75 49.65
N TYR A 431 39.38 20.61 50.66
CA TYR A 431 40.72 20.95 51.17
C TYR A 431 41.49 19.73 51.65
N GLU A 432 40.82 18.74 52.26
CA GLU A 432 41.48 17.53 52.74
C GLU A 432 42.17 16.75 51.61
N ILE A 433 41.49 16.57 50.49
CA ILE A 433 41.99 15.84 49.33
C ILE A 433 43.18 16.60 48.72
N ILE A 434 43.06 17.93 48.64
CA ILE A 434 44.11 18.80 48.11
C ILE A 434 45.36 18.70 48.99
N PHE A 435 45.21 18.80 50.31
CA PHE A 435 46.31 18.75 51.26
C PHE A 435 46.98 17.39 51.31
N LYS A 436 46.21 16.29 51.37
CA LYS A 436 46.75 14.92 51.23
C LYS A 436 47.57 14.77 49.95
N GLY A 437 47.13 15.39 48.86
CA GLY A 437 47.84 15.38 47.57
C GLY A 437 49.20 16.10 47.56
N VAL A 438 49.41 17.09 48.44
CA VAL A 438 50.65 17.89 48.51
C VAL A 438 51.60 17.52 49.66
N ILE A 439 51.19 16.65 50.58
CA ILE A 439 52.05 16.14 51.68
C ILE A 439 53.47 15.77 51.20
N PRO A 440 53.66 15.02 50.09
CA PRO A 440 55.00 14.62 49.65
C PRO A 440 55.94 15.80 49.35
N VAL A 441 55.39 16.95 48.96
CA VAL A 441 56.17 18.17 48.68
C VAL A 441 56.53 18.90 49.97
N LEU A 442 55.71 18.74 51.02
CA LEU A 442 55.87 19.39 52.31
C LEU A 442 56.78 18.61 53.28
N GLU A 443 57.16 17.37 52.97
CA GLU A 443 58.10 16.57 53.78
C GLU A 443 59.43 17.29 54.05
N ASN A 444 59.86 18.14 53.11
CA ASN A 444 61.07 18.95 53.24
C ASN A 444 60.89 20.22 54.11
N ASP A 445 59.66 20.61 54.42
CA ASP A 445 59.30 21.81 55.20
C ASP A 445 58.44 21.41 56.41
N LYS A 446 59.10 20.80 57.40
CA LYS A 446 58.45 20.19 58.59
C LYS A 446 57.54 21.15 59.36
N VAL A 447 57.83 22.46 59.36
CA VAL A 447 57.02 23.48 60.05
C VAL A 447 55.68 23.67 59.34
N ILE A 448 55.67 23.77 58.01
CA ILE A 448 54.42 23.85 57.25
C ILE A 448 53.65 22.53 57.30
N LEU A 449 54.37 21.40 57.21
CA LEU A 449 53.78 20.08 57.35
C LEU A 449 53.11 19.88 58.72
N PHE A 450 53.65 20.47 59.79
CA PHE A 450 53.02 20.46 61.11
C PHE A 450 51.65 21.13 61.11
N PHE A 451 51.51 22.31 60.49
CA PHE A 451 50.21 22.98 60.35
C PHE A 451 49.23 22.15 59.50
N VAL A 452 49.69 21.63 58.36
CA VAL A 452 48.83 20.83 57.46
C VAL A 452 48.38 19.53 58.11
N ASN A 453 49.26 18.80 58.80
CA ASN A 453 48.90 17.57 59.51
C ASN A 453 47.90 17.84 60.63
N LYS A 454 48.04 18.98 61.32
CA LYS A 454 47.06 19.39 62.34
C LYS A 454 45.70 19.73 61.74
N ILE A 455 45.65 20.43 60.60
CA ILE A 455 44.38 20.64 59.86
C ILE A 455 43.74 19.30 59.46
N LEU A 456 44.53 18.32 59.07
CA LEU A 456 44.06 17.00 58.64
C LEU A 456 43.81 16.01 59.80
N ASN A 457 44.04 16.40 61.05
CA ASN A 457 44.00 15.51 62.23
C ASN A 457 44.93 14.28 62.12
N ILE A 458 46.10 14.45 61.50
CA ILE A 458 47.14 13.42 61.36
C ILE A 458 48.27 13.72 62.36
N GLU A 459 49.01 12.69 62.78
CA GLU A 459 50.20 12.87 63.60
C GLU A 459 51.22 13.81 62.91
N GLY A 460 51.69 14.81 63.66
CA GLY A 460 52.63 15.81 63.16
C GLY A 460 54.07 15.29 63.11
N PRO A 461 54.93 15.84 62.24
CA PRO A 461 56.34 15.51 62.21
C PRO A 461 57.05 15.98 63.50
N SER A 462 58.09 15.26 63.91
CA SER A 462 58.97 15.73 64.98
C SER A 462 59.79 16.94 64.52
N LEU A 463 59.66 18.04 65.27
CA LEU A 463 60.35 19.30 65.04
C LEU A 463 61.62 19.38 65.89
N ASN A 464 62.72 19.88 65.30
CA ASN A 464 63.94 20.20 66.05
C ASN A 464 63.84 21.61 66.69
N ASN A 465 64.76 21.94 67.59
CA ASN A 465 64.72 23.21 68.34
C ASN A 465 64.65 24.46 67.44
N GLN A 466 65.29 24.45 66.27
CA GLN A 466 65.26 25.56 65.32
C GLN A 466 63.88 25.70 64.66
N GLN A 467 63.27 24.57 64.27
CA GLN A 467 61.92 24.51 63.71
C GLN A 467 60.85 24.86 64.75
N THR A 468 61.06 24.52 66.02
CA THR A 468 60.17 24.89 67.13
C THR A 468 60.15 26.40 67.33
N SER A 469 61.30 27.07 67.29
CA SER A 469 61.36 28.54 67.37
C SER A 469 60.71 29.22 66.15
N GLU A 470 60.88 28.65 64.95
CA GLU A 470 60.17 29.13 63.75
C GLU A 470 58.64 28.96 63.87
N LEU A 471 58.17 27.86 64.45
CA LEU A 471 56.76 27.62 64.73
C LEU A 471 56.21 28.67 65.71
N GLU A 472 56.94 28.94 66.80
CA GLU A 472 56.59 29.96 67.80
C GLU A 472 56.49 31.36 67.18
N ASN A 473 57.32 31.69 66.18
CA ASN A 473 57.24 32.96 65.46
C ASN A 473 56.00 33.06 64.55
N LEU A 474 55.48 31.93 64.05
CA LEU A 474 54.29 31.87 63.21
C LEU A 474 52.99 31.71 64.03
N MET A 475 53.07 31.24 65.27
CA MET A 475 51.94 31.06 66.19
C MET A 475 51.06 32.30 66.38
N PRO A 476 51.58 33.53 66.56
CA PRO A 476 50.73 34.71 66.75
C PRO A 476 49.84 35.02 65.54
N GLN A 477 50.28 34.64 64.34
CA GLN A 477 49.58 34.95 63.09
C GLN A 477 48.72 33.79 62.59
N PHE A 478 49.14 32.54 62.84
CA PHE A 478 48.52 31.34 62.26
C PHE A 478 48.09 30.31 63.31
N GLY A 479 48.28 30.59 64.60
CA GLY A 479 47.94 29.66 65.69
C GLY A 479 46.46 29.30 65.76
N PHE A 480 45.57 30.16 65.24
CA PHE A 480 44.15 29.86 65.13
C PHE A 480 43.86 28.62 64.26
N ILE A 481 44.73 28.29 63.30
CA ILE A 481 44.64 27.09 62.47
C ILE A 481 44.78 25.81 63.32
N LEU A 482 45.53 25.87 64.42
CA LEU A 482 45.80 24.72 65.29
C LEU A 482 44.71 24.48 66.34
N HIS A 483 43.85 25.46 66.59
CA HIS A 483 42.85 25.43 67.65
C HIS A 483 41.42 25.19 67.16
N ASN A 484 41.19 25.24 65.85
CA ASN A 484 39.86 25.03 65.29
C ASN A 484 39.58 23.55 65.00
N SER A 485 38.86 22.92 65.92
CA SER A 485 38.09 21.70 65.69
C SER A 485 36.84 21.91 64.82
N THR A 486 36.58 23.12 64.33
CA THR A 486 35.50 23.45 63.38
C THR A 486 35.74 24.85 62.76
N ILE A 487 36.06 24.91 61.47
CA ILE A 487 35.70 26.03 60.57
C ILE A 487 34.60 25.48 59.66
#